data_AF-A0A7J6V2B2-F1
#
_entry.id   AF-A0A7J6V2B2-F1
#
_cell.length_a   1.000
_cell.length_b   1.000
_cell.length_c   1.000
_cell.angle_alpha   90.00
_cell.angle_beta   90.00
_cell.angle_gamma   90.00
#
_symmetry.space_group_name_H-M   'P 1'
#
loop_
_entity.id
_entity.type
_entity.pdbx_description
1 polymer ?
#
loop_
_entity_poly.entity_id
_entity_poly.type
_entity_poly.pdbx_seq_one_letter_code
_entity_poly.pdbx_strand_id
1 'polypeptide(L)' 'DTAREILGKAAGVFIIDDRASNNFPTPLKVSNKDDVAVGRIRQDLSQDGKHGLEIFVCGDQIRKGAALNAIQIAELLL' A
#
# COMPACT_ATOMS: atom_id res chain seq x y z
N ASP A 1 9.68 9.45 7.95
CA ASP A 1 10.38 8.19 7.59
C ASP A 1 9.88 6.96 8.32
N THR A 2 9.54 7.03 9.61
CA THR A 2 8.95 5.91 10.37
C THR A 2 7.78 5.22 9.66
N ALA A 3 6.85 5.98 9.07
CA ALA A 3 5.73 5.40 8.31
C ALA A 3 6.20 4.59 7.10
N ARG A 4 7.21 5.07 6.36
CA ARG A 4 7.79 4.33 5.22
C ARG A 4 8.46 3.04 5.69
N GLU A 5 9.18 3.09 6.80
CA GLU A 5 9.82 1.89 7.36
C GLU A 5 8.80 0.83 7.78
N ILE A 6 7.74 1.22 8.50
CA ILE A 6 6.69 0.30 8.94
C ILE A 6 5.97 -0.30 7.74
N LEU A 7 5.52 0.54 6.79
CA LEU A 7 4.82 0.09 5.60
C LEU A 7 5.70 -0.81 4.72
N GLY A 8 6.99 -0.51 4.59
CA GLY A 8 7.94 -1.30 3.81
C GLY A 8 8.26 -2.68 4.42
N LYS A 9 7.97 -2.90 5.71
CA LYS A 9 8.12 -4.19 6.39
C LYS A 9 6.81 -4.98 6.47
N ALA A 10 5.67 -4.37 6.14
CA ALA A 10 4.38 -5.03 6.21
C ALA A 10 4.25 -6.06 5.08
N ALA A 11 3.88 -7.29 5.42
CA ALA A 11 3.68 -8.36 4.44
C ALA A 11 2.57 -7.99 3.43
N GLY A 12 2.83 -8.18 2.15
CA GLY A 12 1.90 -7.84 1.06
C GLY A 12 1.81 -6.35 0.73
N VAL A 13 2.71 -5.52 1.28
CA VAL A 13 2.79 -4.08 1.00
C VAL A 13 4.15 -3.77 0.37
N PHE A 14 4.13 -2.95 -0.69
CA PHE A 14 5.35 -2.39 -1.26
C PHE A 14 5.20 -0.90 -1.54
N ILE A 15 6.32 -0.17 -1.50
CA ILE A 15 6.33 1.29 -1.62
C ILE A 15 6.65 1.71 -3.06
N ILE A 16 5.82 2.57 -3.63
CA ILE A 16 6.10 3.34 -4.84
C ILE A 16 5.96 4.82 -4.48
N ASP A 17 7.05 5.48 -4.10
CA ASP A 17 7.01 6.85 -3.57
C ASP A 17 8.24 7.67 -3.98
N ASP A 18 8.40 7.93 -5.29
CA ASP A 18 9.46 8.79 -5.82
C ASP A 18 8.85 10.07 -6.42
N ARG A 19 9.06 11.19 -5.71
CA ARG A 19 8.58 12.51 -6.11
C ARG A 19 9.42 13.12 -7.22
N ALA A 20 10.72 12.83 -7.30
CA ALA A 20 11.60 13.41 -8.30
C ALA A 20 11.24 12.90 -9.70
N SER A 21 10.91 11.61 -9.82
CA SER A 21 10.51 11.00 -11.08
C SER A 21 8.99 10.95 -11.30
N ASN A 22 8.19 11.54 -10.41
CA ASN A 22 6.71 11.43 -10.39
C ASN A 22 6.21 9.97 -10.46
N ASN A 23 6.90 9.06 -9.77
CA ASN A 23 6.58 7.64 -9.76
C ASN A 23 5.82 7.27 -8.48
N PHE A 24 4.52 7.04 -8.67
CA PHE A 24 3.56 6.71 -7.60
C PHE A 24 2.67 5.51 -8.01
N PRO A 25 1.87 4.95 -7.07
CA PRO A 25 0.94 3.88 -7.38
C PRO A 25 -0.08 4.32 -8.42
N THR A 26 -0.36 3.45 -9.38
CA THR A 26 -1.43 3.63 -10.36
C THR A 26 -2.09 2.27 -10.61
N PRO A 27 -3.37 2.23 -10.99
CA PRO A 27 -4.05 0.96 -11.29
C PRO A 27 -3.29 0.10 -12.29
N LEU A 28 -2.81 0.71 -13.39
CA LEU A 28 -2.03 0.01 -14.42
C LEU A 28 -0.76 -0.68 -13.87
N LYS A 29 -0.09 -0.10 -12.87
CA LYS A 29 1.13 -0.68 -12.28
C LYS A 29 0.85 -1.83 -11.32
N VAL A 30 -0.36 -1.92 -10.77
CA VAL A 30 -0.72 -2.88 -9.71
C VAL A 30 -1.70 -3.95 -10.16
N SER A 31 -2.37 -3.77 -11.31
CA SER A 31 -3.19 -4.82 -11.90
C SER A 31 -2.40 -6.10 -12.12
N ASN A 32 -3.04 -7.24 -11.87
CA ASN A 32 -2.49 -8.57 -11.89
C ASN A 32 -1.32 -8.81 -10.91
N LYS A 33 -1.17 -7.98 -9.88
CA LYS A 33 -0.22 -8.23 -8.78
C LYS A 33 -0.97 -8.64 -7.52
N ASP A 34 -0.26 -9.42 -6.71
CA ASP A 34 -0.77 -9.96 -5.45
C ASP A 34 -0.61 -8.95 -4.30
N ASP A 35 0.45 -8.14 -4.35
CA ASP A 35 0.74 -7.12 -3.34
C ASP A 35 0.08 -5.77 -3.62
N VAL A 36 -0.06 -4.97 -2.56
CA VAL A 36 -0.64 -3.63 -2.60
C VAL A 36 0.46 -2.57 -2.58
N ALA A 37 0.37 -1.62 -3.51
CA ALA A 37 1.29 -0.49 -3.56
C ALA A 37 0.80 0.65 -2.66
N VAL A 38 1.72 1.26 -1.91
CA VAL A 38 1.48 2.47 -1.13
C VAL A 38 2.46 3.57 -1.56
N GLY A 39 1.97 4.81 -1.65
CA GLY A 39 2.79 5.95 -2.02
C GLY A 39 2.17 7.28 -1.61
N ARG A 40 2.75 8.39 -2.07
CA ARG A 40 2.34 9.75 -1.71
C ARG A 40 2.38 10.01 -0.19
N ILE A 41 3.28 9.32 0.50
CA ILE A 41 3.35 9.24 1.97
C ILE A 41 3.86 10.57 2.51
N ARG A 42 3.02 11.27 3.27
CA ARG A 42 3.36 12.57 3.87
C ARG A 42 2.55 12.83 5.13
N GLN A 43 3.06 13.71 5.98
CA GLN A 43 2.29 14.21 7.12
C GLN A 43 1.10 15.02 6.62
N ASP A 44 -0.03 14.79 7.26
CA ASP A 44 -1.22 15.61 7.06
C ASP A 44 -0.98 16.99 7.68
N LEU A 45 -1.19 18.04 6.90
CA LEU A 45 -1.00 19.43 7.34
C LEU A 45 -2.25 19.99 8.03
N SER A 46 -3.38 19.29 7.98
CA SER A 46 -4.63 19.71 8.61
C SER A 46 -4.75 19.31 10.08
N GLN A 47 -3.82 18.50 10.58
CA GLN A 47 -3.83 17.97 11.94
C GLN A 47 -2.63 18.47 12.74
N ASP A 48 -2.90 19.02 13.92
CA ASP A 48 -1.87 19.38 14.88
C ASP A 48 -1.22 18.13 15.50
N GLY A 49 -0.04 18.31 16.10
CA GLY A 49 0.62 17.25 16.89
C GLY A 49 1.25 16.10 16.09
N LYS A 50 1.32 16.19 14.75
CA LYS A 50 1.87 15.13 13.88
C LYS A 50 1.11 13.80 13.98
N HIS A 51 -0.20 13.88 14.26
CA HIS A 51 -1.07 12.70 14.38
C HIS A 51 -1.70 12.26 13.07
N GLY A 52 -1.59 13.06 12.00
CA GLY A 52 -2.16 12.76 10.70
C GLY A 52 -1.12 12.26 9.68
N LEU A 53 -1.54 11.32 8.82
CA LEU A 53 -0.74 10.76 7.74
C LEU A 53 -1.61 10.63 6.48
N GLU A 54 -1.14 11.23 5.38
CA GLU A 54 -1.76 11.07 4.06
C GLU A 54 -1.00 10.01 3.26
N ILE A 55 -1.73 9.04 2.71
CA ILE A 55 -1.21 7.99 1.83
C ILE A 55 -2.15 7.77 0.64
N PHE A 56 -1.60 7.22 -0.43
CA PHE A 56 -2.34 6.72 -1.57
C PHE A 56 -2.08 5.23 -1.73
N VAL A 57 -3.15 4.43 -1.82
CA VAL A 57 -3.10 2.96 -1.85
C VAL A 57 -3.71 2.46 -3.14
N CYS A 58 -3.06 1.49 -3.79
CA CYS A 58 -3.55 0.90 -5.02
C CYS A 58 -3.21 -0.60 -5.07
N GLY A 59 -4.19 -1.44 -5.41
CA GLY A 59 -4.01 -2.89 -5.56
C GLY A 59 -5.01 -3.47 -6.56
N ASP A 60 -4.81 -4.73 -6.93
CA ASP A 60 -5.73 -5.46 -7.80
C ASP A 60 -6.98 -5.92 -7.03
N GLN A 61 -8.15 -5.57 -7.54
CA GLN A 61 -9.44 -5.83 -6.90
C GLN A 61 -9.90 -7.30 -7.03
N ILE A 62 -9.46 -8.02 -8.06
CA ILE A 62 -9.84 -9.42 -8.29
C ILE A 62 -8.92 -10.35 -7.52
N ARG A 63 -7.63 -10.00 -7.40
CA ARG A 63 -6.64 -10.77 -6.63
C ARG A 63 -6.68 -10.44 -5.16
N LYS A 64 -5.89 -9.48 -4.69
CA LYS A 64 -5.83 -9.13 -3.27
C LYS A 64 -7.19 -8.66 -2.74
N GLY A 65 -7.99 -8.00 -3.57
CA GLY A 65 -9.35 -7.59 -3.20
C GLY A 65 -10.37 -8.73 -3.08
N ALA A 66 -10.09 -9.93 -3.61
CA ALA A 66 -11.01 -11.07 -3.54
C ALA A 66 -10.30 -12.43 -3.42
N ALA A 67 -9.81 -12.99 -4.54
CA ALA A 67 -9.38 -14.39 -4.60
C ALA A 67 -8.19 -14.71 -3.69
N LEU A 68 -7.14 -13.88 -3.70
CA LEU A 68 -5.94 -14.12 -2.90
C LEU A 68 -6.22 -13.99 -1.40
N ASN A 69 -7.04 -13.01 -1.00
CA ASN A 69 -7.47 -12.89 0.39
C ASN A 69 -8.22 -14.14 0.86
N ALA A 70 -9.12 -14.69 0.02
CA ALA A 70 -9.87 -15.90 0.36
C ALA A 70 -8.93 -17.11 0.54
N ILE A 71 -7.96 -17.29 -0.35
CA ILE A 71 -6.95 -18.37 -0.25
C ILE A 71 -6.10 -18.21 1.00
N GLN A 72 -5.58 -17.01 1.29
CA GLN A 72 -4.75 -16.76 2.47
C GLN A 72 -5.50 -17.01 3.78
N ILE A 73 -6.79 -16.69 3.84
CA ILE A 73 -7.62 -17.06 5.00
C ILE A 73 -7.74 -18.58 5.12
N ALA A 74 -7.98 -19.29 4.00
CA ALA A 74 -8.07 -20.75 4.01
C ALA A 74 -6.76 -21.42 4.43
N GLU A 75 -5.61 -20.90 3.99
CA GLU A 75 -4.27 -21.39 4.38
C GLU A 75 -4.02 -21.30 5.88
N LEU A 76 -4.58 -20.30 6.57
CA LEU A 76 -4.46 -20.16 8.03
C LEU A 76 -5.33 -21.14 8.82
N LEU A 77 -6.27 -21.82 8.16
CA LEU A 77 -7.20 -22.78 8.78
C LEU A 77 -6.78 -24.25 8.59
N LEU A 78 -5.72 -24.49 7.82
CA LEU A 78 -5.12 -25.81 7.59
C LEU A 78 -4.03 -26.10 8.65
#